data_AF-A0A418FII4-F1
#
_entry.id   AF-A0A418FII4-F1
#
_cell.length_a   1.000
_cell.length_b   1.000
_cell.length_c   1.000
_cell.angle_alpha   90.00
_cell.angle_beta   90.00
_cell.angle_gamma   90.00
#
_symmetry.space_group_name_H-M   'P 1'
#
loop_
_entity.id
_entity.type
_entity.pdbx_description
1 polymer ?
#
loop_
_entity_poly.entity_id
_entity_poly.type
_entity_poly.pdbx_seq_one_letter_code
_entity_poly.pdbx_strand_id
1 'polypeptide(L)'
;ESVDAGSSAAAAAADAGLDTAAVADIVDQVSSSSDNVAAPADVAAAAAIDAGASAEQVADIVTAVDAGESPSDAAADVGLSSAAAAAVEAQVEDSADNHAPAADVAAAAAADAGASPEQVADVAASVDAGASPSDAAADAGLSLSAISKVEEVLGGSPAISHDVNGIELAGEHNMPDVYTTYTTPPSYNETPAPKSTFGRIIDAITSYLTTAPSSPSLRARPQCATSA
;
A
#
# COMPACT_ATOMS: atom_id res chain seq x y z
N GLU A 1 4.29 10.90 -29.79
CA GLU A 1 2.86 10.96 -29.45
C GLU A 1 2.73 11.07 -27.94
N SER A 2 1.71 11.76 -27.43
CA SER A 2 1.38 11.74 -26.00
C SER A 2 0.65 10.45 -25.75
N VAL A 3 1.20 9.56 -24.92
CA VAL A 3 0.33 8.68 -24.14
C VAL A 3 -0.61 9.63 -23.40
N ASP A 4 -1.90 9.62 -23.72
CA ASP A 4 -2.87 10.29 -22.85
C ASP A 4 -2.69 9.64 -21.48
N ALA A 5 -2.74 10.42 -20.41
CA ALA A 5 -2.53 9.96 -19.03
C ALA A 5 -3.61 8.94 -18.54
N GLY A 6 -4.29 8.27 -19.46
CA GLY A 6 -5.20 7.16 -19.23
C GLY A 6 -5.08 5.99 -20.24
N SER A 7 -4.11 5.98 -21.16
CA SER A 7 -3.84 4.81 -21.99
C SER A 7 -2.85 3.87 -21.32
N SER A 8 -3.22 2.59 -21.21
CA SER A 8 -2.35 1.54 -20.68
C SER A 8 -1.03 1.43 -21.45
N ALA A 9 0.04 1.02 -20.77
CA ALA A 9 1.32 0.69 -21.39
C ALA A 9 1.14 -0.41 -22.44
N ALA A 10 0.22 -1.35 -22.19
CA ALA A 10 -0.18 -2.37 -23.15
C ALA A 10 -0.73 -1.78 -24.46
N ALA A 11 -1.69 -0.84 -24.37
CA ALA A 11 -2.28 -0.20 -25.54
C ALA A 11 -1.25 0.60 -26.33
N ALA A 12 -0.40 1.37 -25.64
CA ALA A 12 0.66 2.14 -26.29
C ALA A 12 1.69 1.25 -27.00
N ALA A 13 2.05 0.11 -26.41
CA ALA A 13 2.97 -0.86 -26.99
C ALA A 13 2.35 -1.58 -28.20
N ALA A 14 1.06 -1.94 -28.12
CA ALA A 14 0.32 -2.52 -29.23
C ALA A 14 0.17 -1.53 -30.41
N ASP A 15 -0.13 -0.26 -30.14
CA ASP A 15 -0.19 0.80 -31.15
C ASP A 15 1.17 1.06 -31.81
N ALA A 16 2.26 0.89 -31.07
CA ALA A 16 3.62 0.91 -31.61
C ALA A 16 3.95 -0.32 -32.46
N GLY A 17 3.05 -1.31 -32.55
CA GLY A 17 3.20 -2.53 -33.32
C GLY A 17 4.17 -3.55 -32.72
N LEU A 18 4.36 -3.51 -31.40
CA LEU A 18 5.18 -4.51 -30.70
C LEU A 18 4.47 -5.86 -30.63
N ASP A 19 5.25 -6.94 -30.67
CA ASP A 19 4.71 -8.29 -30.48
C ASP A 19 4.18 -8.48 -29.05
N THR A 20 3.19 -9.36 -28.89
CA THR A 20 2.48 -9.60 -27.61
C THR A 20 3.39 -9.96 -26.44
N ALA A 21 4.50 -10.68 -26.70
CA ALA A 21 5.50 -10.98 -25.67
C ALA A 21 6.22 -9.72 -25.17
N ALA A 22 6.56 -8.78 -26.06
CA ALA A 22 7.19 -7.53 -25.68
C ALA A 22 6.21 -6.60 -24.95
N VAL A 23 4.94 -6.63 -25.33
CA VAL A 23 3.86 -5.93 -24.60
C VAL A 23 3.75 -6.47 -23.17
N ALA A 24 3.74 -7.78 -22.99
CA ALA A 24 3.68 -8.41 -21.67
C ALA A 24 4.89 -8.05 -20.79
N ASP A 25 6.11 -8.05 -21.34
CA ASP A 25 7.32 -7.65 -20.62
C ASP A 25 7.26 -6.17 -20.17
N ILE A 26 6.74 -5.27 -21.01
CA ILE A 26 6.57 -3.85 -20.68
C ILE A 26 5.56 -3.68 -19.54
N VAL A 27 4.43 -4.37 -19.63
CA VAL A 27 3.37 -4.34 -18.60
C VAL A 27 3.90 -4.84 -17.27
N ASP A 28 4.63 -5.96 -17.27
CA ASP A 28 5.27 -6.51 -16.07
C ASP A 28 6.27 -5.53 -15.45
N GLN A 29 7.07 -4.85 -16.29
CA GLN A 29 8.00 -3.83 -15.85
C GLN A 29 7.30 -2.59 -15.28
N VAL A 30 6.19 -2.14 -15.89
CA VAL A 30 5.39 -0.99 -15.42
C VAL A 30 4.72 -1.33 -14.09
N SER A 31 4.15 -2.53 -13.96
CA SER A 31 3.56 -3.01 -12.71
C SER A 31 4.62 -3.11 -11.61
N SER A 32 5.77 -3.74 -11.90
CA SER A 32 6.90 -3.81 -10.97
C SER A 32 7.40 -2.42 -10.54
N SER A 33 7.40 -1.44 -11.45
CA SER A 33 7.77 -0.06 -11.11
C SER A 33 6.72 0.60 -10.22
N SER A 34 5.43 0.34 -10.46
CA SER A 34 4.30 0.84 -9.67
C SER A 34 4.28 0.26 -8.25
N ASP A 35 4.68 -1.01 -8.07
CA ASP A 35 4.78 -1.64 -6.75
C ASP A 35 5.87 -0.99 -5.86
N ASN A 36 6.79 -0.21 -6.45
CA ASN A 36 7.80 0.54 -5.73
C ASN A 36 7.37 1.97 -5.37
N VAL A 37 6.13 2.36 -5.68
CA VAL A 37 5.55 3.63 -5.23
C VAL A 37 5.40 3.59 -3.71
N ALA A 38 5.84 4.66 -3.04
CA ALA A 38 5.78 4.75 -1.59
C ALA A 38 4.32 4.86 -1.10
N ALA A 39 4.04 4.35 0.09
CA ALA A 39 2.71 4.46 0.68
C ALA A 39 2.34 5.95 0.88
N PRO A 40 1.05 6.31 0.79
CA PRO A 40 0.61 7.70 0.95
C PRO A 40 1.12 8.38 2.23
N ALA A 41 1.16 7.64 3.36
CA ALA A 41 1.67 8.15 4.62
C ALA A 41 3.18 8.42 4.60
N ASP A 42 3.97 7.58 3.91
CA ASP A 42 5.42 7.78 3.75
C ASP A 42 5.72 8.99 2.87
N VAL A 43 4.94 9.19 1.81
CA VAL A 43 5.04 10.36 0.93
C VAL A 43 4.65 11.63 1.69
N ALA A 44 3.57 11.59 2.45
CA ALA A 44 3.12 12.70 3.29
C ALA A 44 4.19 13.07 4.33
N ALA A 45 4.84 12.08 4.94
CA ALA A 45 5.93 12.29 5.88
C ALA A 45 7.12 13.02 5.24
N ALA A 46 7.57 12.55 4.08
CA ALA A 46 8.68 13.16 3.34
C ALA A 46 8.36 14.61 2.97
N ALA A 47 7.15 14.86 2.45
CA ALA A 47 6.69 16.19 2.07
C ALA A 47 6.59 17.13 3.29
N ALA A 48 6.13 16.64 4.44
CA ALA A 48 6.06 17.41 5.68
C ALA A 48 7.46 17.77 6.20
N ILE A 49 8.44 16.86 6.09
CA ILE A 49 9.85 17.13 6.43
C ILE A 49 10.41 18.24 5.53
N ASP A 50 10.17 18.16 4.22
CA ASP A 50 10.60 19.18 3.25
C ASP A 50 9.94 20.54 3.52
N ALA A 51 8.71 20.54 4.03
CA ALA A 51 8.00 21.73 4.50
C ALA A 51 8.49 22.26 5.86
N GLY A 52 9.42 21.56 6.53
CA GLY A 52 10.02 21.97 7.80
C GLY A 52 9.26 21.55 9.05
N ALA A 53 8.38 20.54 8.97
CA ALA A 53 7.72 19.96 10.13
C ALA A 53 8.72 19.33 11.12
N SER A 54 8.38 19.34 12.42
CA SER A 54 9.13 18.61 13.44
C SER A 54 8.88 17.10 13.35
N ALA A 55 9.76 16.30 13.97
CA ALA A 55 9.61 14.85 13.97
C ALA A 55 8.30 14.39 14.61
N GLU A 56 7.81 15.10 15.64
CA GLU A 56 6.53 14.82 16.29
C GLU A 56 5.36 15.12 15.36
N GLN A 57 5.38 16.26 14.65
CA GLN A 57 4.34 16.62 13.69
C GLN A 57 4.29 15.62 12.53
N VAL A 58 5.44 15.14 12.04
CA VAL A 58 5.50 14.12 11.00
C VAL A 58 4.90 12.80 11.46
N ALA A 59 5.17 12.37 12.70
CA ALA A 59 4.60 11.15 13.26
C ALA A 59 3.06 11.21 13.38
N ASP A 60 2.54 12.37 13.77
CA ASP A 60 1.10 12.62 13.85
C ASP A 60 0.46 12.60 12.44
N ILE A 61 1.10 13.23 11.44
CA ILE A 61 0.64 13.19 10.03
C ILE A 61 0.59 11.76 9.50
N VAL A 62 1.67 10.98 9.68
CA VAL A 62 1.72 9.58 9.23
C VAL A 62 0.57 8.78 9.83
N THR A 63 0.34 8.93 11.13
CA THR A 63 -0.72 8.20 11.84
C THR A 63 -2.10 8.57 11.31
N ALA A 64 -2.35 9.85 11.03
CA ALA A 64 -3.61 10.32 10.48
C ALA A 64 -3.84 9.82 9.04
N VAL A 65 -2.82 9.92 8.17
CA VAL A 65 -2.91 9.45 6.77
C VAL A 65 -3.07 7.93 6.72
N ASP A 66 -2.35 7.16 7.54
CA ASP A 66 -2.55 5.71 7.67
C ASP A 66 -3.96 5.35 8.18
N ALA A 67 -4.60 6.23 8.95
CA ALA A 67 -5.99 6.07 9.38
C ALA A 67 -7.02 6.48 8.31
N GLY A 68 -6.56 6.98 7.15
CA GLY A 68 -7.39 7.38 6.02
C GLY A 68 -7.80 8.85 6.00
N GLU A 69 -7.15 9.70 6.80
CA GLU A 69 -7.33 11.14 6.73
C GLU A 69 -6.59 11.74 5.52
N SER A 70 -7.14 12.82 4.94
CA SER A 70 -6.49 13.53 3.85
C SER A 70 -5.12 14.10 4.29
N PRO A 71 -4.06 14.00 3.47
CA PRO A 71 -2.74 14.53 3.82
C PRO A 71 -2.73 16.01 4.18
N SER A 72 -3.53 16.83 3.51
CA SER A 72 -3.70 18.26 3.81
C SER A 72 -4.39 18.53 5.15
N ASP A 73 -5.40 17.75 5.51
CA ASP A 73 -6.11 17.87 6.79
C ASP A 73 -5.18 17.47 7.94
N ALA A 74 -4.52 16.32 7.81
CA ALA A 74 -3.50 15.84 8.75
C ALA A 74 -2.37 16.88 8.96
N ALA A 75 -1.90 17.51 7.89
CA ALA A 75 -0.90 18.56 7.95
C ALA A 75 -1.42 19.84 8.65
N ALA A 76 -2.66 20.23 8.39
CA ALA A 76 -3.28 21.38 9.03
C ALA A 76 -3.47 21.17 10.55
N ASP A 77 -3.84 19.96 10.96
CA ASP A 77 -4.06 19.58 12.36
C ASP A 77 -2.80 19.67 13.21
N VAL A 78 -1.64 19.35 12.63
CA VAL A 78 -0.33 19.54 13.30
C VAL A 78 0.18 20.98 13.21
N GLY A 79 -0.59 21.89 12.60
CA GLY A 79 -0.30 23.32 12.57
C GLY A 79 0.65 23.76 11.46
N LEU A 80 0.80 22.99 10.38
CA LEU A 80 1.50 23.46 9.19
C LEU A 80 0.74 24.62 8.53
N SER A 81 1.48 25.47 7.82
CA SER A 81 0.84 26.52 7.03
C SER A 81 -0.02 25.92 5.93
N SER A 82 -1.06 26.63 5.49
CA SER A 82 -1.93 26.16 4.40
C SER A 82 -1.17 25.87 3.10
N ALA A 83 -0.09 26.60 2.83
CA ALA A 83 0.76 26.36 1.67
C ALA A 83 1.57 25.05 1.80
N ALA A 84 2.02 24.74 3.01
CA ALA A 84 2.72 23.49 3.29
C ALA A 84 1.77 22.28 3.25
N ALA A 85 0.58 22.40 3.85
CA ALA A 85 -0.45 21.36 3.78
C ALA A 85 -0.87 21.05 2.33
N ALA A 86 -1.04 22.07 1.49
CA ALA A 86 -1.33 21.89 0.08
C ALA A 86 -0.17 21.25 -0.70
N ALA A 87 1.08 21.54 -0.33
CA ALA A 87 2.24 20.90 -0.94
C ALA A 87 2.36 19.42 -0.56
N VAL A 88 2.04 19.07 0.69
CA VAL A 88 1.97 17.68 1.16
C VAL A 88 0.91 16.91 0.38
N GLU A 89 -0.30 17.45 0.25
CA GLU A 89 -1.38 16.86 -0.57
C GLU A 89 -0.94 16.66 -2.02
N ALA A 90 -0.43 17.71 -2.67
CA ALA A 90 -0.02 17.64 -4.06
C ALA A 90 1.06 16.58 -4.29
N GLN A 91 1.98 16.40 -3.33
CA GLN A 91 3.05 15.42 -3.45
C GLN A 91 2.56 13.99 -3.22
N VAL A 92 1.57 13.78 -2.35
CA VAL A 92 0.90 12.49 -2.19
C VAL A 92 0.09 12.15 -3.44
N GLU A 93 -0.65 13.12 -3.99
CA GLU A 93 -1.41 12.96 -5.24
C GLU A 93 -0.48 12.65 -6.43
N ASP A 94 0.60 13.42 -6.62
CA ASP A 94 1.61 13.16 -7.66
C ASP A 94 2.23 11.75 -7.52
N SER A 95 2.37 11.26 -6.28
CA SER A 95 2.84 9.89 -6.03
C SER A 95 1.76 8.85 -6.32
N ALA A 96 0.50 9.14 -6.04
CA ALA A 96 -0.62 8.25 -6.37
C ALA A 96 -0.80 8.13 -7.89
N ASP A 97 -0.55 9.20 -8.64
CA ASP A 97 -0.58 9.22 -10.11
C ASP A 97 0.56 8.40 -10.76
N ASN A 98 1.60 8.03 -10.00
CA ASN A 98 2.68 7.16 -10.48
C ASN A 98 2.34 5.66 -10.42
N HIS A 99 1.11 5.30 -10.02
CA HIS A 99 0.65 3.92 -10.11
C HIS A 99 0.35 3.50 -11.54
N ALA A 100 0.58 2.22 -11.82
CA ALA A 100 0.26 1.62 -13.11
C ALA A 100 -1.26 1.66 -13.37
N PRO A 101 -1.70 1.91 -14.61
CA PRO A 101 -3.09 1.78 -15.00
C PRO A 101 -3.68 0.42 -14.62
N ALA A 102 -4.96 0.38 -14.24
CA ALA A 102 -5.64 -0.86 -13.81
C ALA A 102 -5.57 -1.98 -14.87
N ALA A 103 -5.57 -1.63 -16.16
CA ALA A 103 -5.40 -2.58 -17.25
C ALA A 103 -4.02 -3.25 -17.25
N ASP A 104 -2.96 -2.48 -16.97
CA ASP A 104 -1.60 -3.01 -16.88
C ASP A 104 -1.43 -3.89 -15.62
N VAL A 105 -2.00 -3.46 -14.49
CA VAL A 105 -1.99 -4.25 -13.25
C VAL A 105 -2.73 -5.59 -13.43
N ALA A 106 -3.90 -5.58 -14.08
CA ALA A 106 -4.68 -6.80 -14.33
C ALA A 106 -3.95 -7.76 -15.28
N ALA A 107 -3.30 -7.20 -16.31
CA ALA A 107 -2.52 -7.96 -17.27
C ALA A 107 -1.25 -8.57 -16.64
N ALA A 108 -0.54 -7.82 -15.78
CA ALA A 108 0.57 -8.35 -15.00
C ALA A 108 0.12 -9.50 -14.08
N ALA A 109 -1.00 -9.32 -13.36
CA ALA A 109 -1.55 -10.37 -12.51
C ALA A 109 -1.96 -11.63 -13.30
N ALA A 110 -2.45 -11.47 -14.53
CA ALA A 110 -2.74 -12.58 -15.43
C ALA A 110 -1.46 -13.32 -15.84
N ALA A 111 -0.39 -12.59 -16.16
CA ALA A 111 0.92 -13.15 -16.50
C ALA A 111 1.50 -13.96 -15.32
N ASP A 112 1.45 -13.42 -14.10
CA ASP A 112 1.87 -14.10 -12.87
C ASP A 112 1.03 -15.34 -12.54
N ALA A 113 -0.21 -15.36 -13.00
CA ALA A 113 -1.07 -16.52 -12.91
C ALA A 113 -0.77 -17.60 -13.97
N GLY A 114 0.15 -17.34 -14.89
CA GLY A 114 0.59 -18.25 -15.95
C GLY A 114 -0.19 -18.15 -17.25
N ALA A 115 -0.85 -17.01 -17.51
CA ALA A 115 -1.53 -16.75 -18.78
C ALA A 115 -0.53 -16.68 -19.96
N SER A 116 -0.99 -17.00 -21.17
CA SER A 116 -0.17 -16.78 -22.37
C SER A 116 -0.09 -15.29 -22.71
N PRO A 117 0.93 -14.83 -23.46
CA PRO A 117 1.05 -13.43 -23.87
C PRO A 117 -0.20 -12.89 -24.61
N GLU A 118 -0.89 -13.75 -25.37
CA GLU A 118 -2.14 -13.41 -26.03
C GLU A 118 -3.26 -13.16 -25.01
N GLN A 119 -3.38 -14.00 -24.00
CA GLN A 119 -4.38 -13.84 -22.94
C GLN A 119 -4.10 -12.59 -22.08
N VAL A 120 -2.83 -12.28 -21.82
CA VAL A 120 -2.41 -11.06 -21.11
C VAL A 120 -2.83 -9.81 -21.90
N ALA A 121 -2.62 -9.81 -23.22
CA ALA A 121 -3.05 -8.71 -24.08
C ALA A 121 -4.58 -8.58 -24.14
N ASP A 122 -5.31 -9.69 -24.19
CA ASP A 122 -6.78 -9.69 -24.19
C ASP A 122 -7.37 -9.18 -22.87
N VAL A 123 -6.74 -9.50 -21.73
CA VAL A 123 -7.11 -8.96 -20.41
C VAL A 123 -6.88 -7.44 -20.38
N ALA A 124 -5.69 -6.99 -20.78
CA ALA A 124 -5.35 -5.56 -20.81
C ALA A 124 -6.37 -4.78 -21.65
N ALA A 125 -6.66 -5.24 -22.87
CA ALA A 125 -7.58 -4.59 -23.79
C ALA A 125 -9.03 -4.56 -23.26
N SER A 126 -9.48 -5.63 -22.61
CA SER A 126 -10.82 -5.68 -22.01
C SER A 126 -10.95 -4.72 -20.83
N VAL A 127 -9.95 -4.62 -19.97
CA VAL A 127 -9.94 -3.68 -18.84
C VAL A 127 -9.81 -2.23 -19.33
N ASP A 128 -8.99 -1.98 -20.35
CA ASP A 128 -8.87 -0.66 -21.01
C ASP A 128 -10.21 -0.22 -21.64
N ALA A 129 -11.01 -1.18 -22.15
CA ALA A 129 -12.37 -0.97 -22.61
C ALA A 129 -13.41 -0.79 -21.48
N GLY A 130 -13.01 -0.92 -20.21
CA GLY A 130 -13.83 -0.69 -19.03
C GLY A 130 -14.47 -1.95 -18.42
N ALA A 131 -14.04 -3.15 -18.80
CA ALA A 131 -14.46 -4.37 -18.12
C ALA A 131 -13.82 -4.50 -16.73
N SER A 132 -14.49 -5.19 -15.80
CA SER A 132 -13.89 -5.55 -14.52
C SER A 132 -12.72 -6.53 -14.75
N PRO A 133 -11.66 -6.51 -13.93
CA PRO A 133 -10.52 -7.41 -14.09
C PRO A 133 -10.89 -8.90 -14.12
N SER A 134 -11.85 -9.31 -13.27
CA SER A 134 -12.33 -10.69 -13.23
C SER A 134 -13.10 -11.09 -14.50
N ASP A 135 -13.91 -10.18 -15.05
CA ASP A 135 -14.66 -10.40 -16.29
C ASP A 135 -13.71 -10.49 -17.48
N ALA A 136 -12.74 -9.56 -17.56
CA ALA A 136 -11.68 -9.57 -18.57
C ALA A 136 -10.86 -10.87 -18.53
N ALA A 137 -10.52 -11.35 -17.34
CA ALA A 137 -9.80 -12.61 -17.17
C ALA A 137 -10.65 -13.83 -17.57
N ALA A 138 -11.95 -13.83 -17.28
CA ALA A 138 -12.86 -14.88 -17.72
C ALA A 138 -13.01 -14.91 -19.25
N ASP A 139 -13.15 -13.74 -19.88
CA ASP A 139 -13.29 -13.59 -21.34
C ASP A 139 -12.01 -13.99 -22.09
N ALA A 140 -10.84 -13.71 -21.52
CA ALA A 140 -9.55 -14.19 -22.01
C ALA A 140 -9.32 -15.70 -21.77
N GLY A 141 -10.28 -16.39 -21.14
CA GLY A 141 -10.25 -17.83 -20.94
C GLY A 141 -9.27 -18.31 -19.87
N LEU A 142 -8.95 -17.47 -18.88
CA LEU A 142 -8.12 -17.87 -17.75
C LEU A 142 -8.81 -18.92 -16.86
N SER A 143 -8.00 -19.71 -16.16
CA SER A 143 -8.51 -20.64 -15.15
C SER A 143 -9.10 -19.89 -13.95
N LEU A 144 -10.06 -20.51 -13.24
CA LEU A 144 -10.67 -19.91 -12.04
C LEU A 144 -9.64 -19.49 -10.99
N SER A 145 -8.58 -20.28 -10.79
CA SER A 145 -7.49 -19.93 -9.88
C SER A 145 -6.69 -18.71 -10.32
N ALA A 146 -6.61 -18.46 -11.62
CA ALA A 146 -5.94 -17.30 -12.17
C ALA A 146 -6.82 -16.04 -12.09
N ILE A 147 -8.12 -16.17 -12.35
CA ILE A 147 -9.10 -15.09 -12.18
C ILE A 147 -9.08 -14.58 -10.74
N SER A 148 -9.08 -15.48 -9.74
CA SER A 148 -9.00 -15.06 -8.33
C SER A 148 -7.73 -14.29 -7.99
N LYS A 149 -6.58 -14.61 -8.61
CA LYS A 149 -5.35 -13.85 -8.40
C LYS A 149 -5.44 -12.45 -9.00
N VAL A 150 -5.98 -12.33 -10.21
CA VAL A 150 -6.20 -11.03 -10.87
C VAL A 150 -7.13 -10.16 -10.02
N GLU A 151 -8.19 -10.75 -9.45
CA GLU A 151 -9.10 -10.05 -8.55
C GLU A 151 -8.45 -9.62 -7.23
N GLU A 152 -7.59 -10.46 -6.65
CA GLU A 152 -6.86 -10.16 -5.41
C GLU A 152 -5.91 -8.96 -5.56
N VAL A 153 -5.19 -8.87 -6.68
CA VAL A 153 -4.22 -7.77 -6.92
C VAL A 153 -4.92 -6.41 -7.01
N LEU A 154 -6.08 -6.32 -7.66
CA LEU A 154 -6.83 -5.06 -7.78
C LEU A 154 -7.82 -4.82 -6.65
N GLY A 155 -8.17 -5.87 -5.91
CA GLY A 155 -9.10 -5.86 -4.79
C GLY A 155 -8.41 -5.73 -3.42
N GLY A 156 -7.32 -4.97 -3.29
CA GLY A 156 -6.50 -4.83 -2.07
C GLY A 156 -7.19 -4.30 -0.80
N SER A 157 -8.52 -4.24 -0.74
CA SER A 157 -9.29 -4.31 0.51
C SER A 157 -10.15 -5.55 0.41
N PRO A 158 -10.30 -6.40 1.45
CA PRO A 158 -11.34 -7.42 1.44
C PRO A 158 -12.66 -6.69 1.25
N ALA A 159 -13.10 -6.62 0.00
CA ALA A 159 -14.39 -6.13 -0.35
C ALA A 159 -15.30 -7.15 0.31
N ILE A 160 -15.88 -6.75 1.43
CA ILE A 160 -17.19 -7.24 1.81
C ILE A 160 -18.00 -7.12 0.53
N SER A 161 -18.18 -8.27 -0.13
CA SER A 161 -18.96 -8.40 -1.34
C SER A 161 -20.35 -7.88 -1.00
N HIS A 162 -20.63 -6.64 -1.38
CA HIS A 162 -21.97 -6.08 -1.33
C HIS A 162 -22.67 -6.56 -2.58
N ASP A 163 -23.14 -7.82 -2.56
CA ASP A 163 -24.16 -8.25 -3.49
C ASP A 163 -25.45 -7.47 -3.18
N VAL A 164 -26.13 -7.03 -4.24
CA VAL A 164 -27.13 -5.96 -4.29
C VAL A 164 -28.47 -6.33 -3.62
N ASN A 165 -28.46 -7.25 -2.65
CA ASN A 165 -29.69 -7.72 -2.00
C ASN A 165 -29.61 -8.06 -0.50
N GLY A 166 -28.54 -7.73 0.21
CA GLY A 166 -28.58 -7.62 1.68
C GLY A 166 -29.04 -8.86 2.46
N ILE A 167 -28.54 -10.05 2.10
CA ILE A 167 -28.72 -11.27 2.91
C ILE A 167 -27.38 -11.95 3.09
N GLU A 168 -26.87 -11.96 4.33
CA GLU A 168 -25.69 -12.72 4.74
C GLU A 168 -25.85 -14.21 4.37
N LEU A 169 -25.02 -14.71 3.46
CA LEU A 169 -24.70 -16.13 3.42
C LEU A 169 -23.47 -16.38 4.28
N ALA A 170 -23.72 -16.70 5.55
CA ALA A 170 -22.72 -17.36 6.38
C ALA A 170 -22.27 -18.65 5.67
N GLY A 171 -20.97 -18.76 5.40
CA GLY A 171 -20.37 -19.98 4.90
C GLY A 171 -20.71 -21.16 5.82
N GLU A 172 -21.60 -22.03 5.37
CA GLU A 172 -21.81 -23.33 5.95
C GLU A 172 -20.48 -24.09 5.84
N HIS A 173 -19.88 -24.44 6.98
CA HIS A 173 -19.20 -25.72 7.25
C HIS A 173 -18.37 -25.65 8.55
N ASN A 174 -19.00 -25.37 9.71
CA ASN A 174 -18.55 -25.92 11.01
C ASN A 174 -19.60 -25.72 12.13
N MET A 175 -20.68 -26.51 12.16
CA MET A 175 -21.50 -26.63 13.38
C MET A 175 -20.92 -27.69 14.31
N PRO A 176 -20.90 -27.42 15.64
CA PRO A 176 -21.61 -28.34 16.52
C PRO A 176 -22.52 -27.67 17.57
N ASP A 177 -23.40 -28.52 18.09
CA ASP A 177 -24.69 -28.29 18.75
C ASP A 177 -24.81 -27.31 19.93
N VAL A 178 -25.93 -26.58 19.85
CA VAL A 178 -26.93 -26.21 20.87
C VAL A 178 -26.77 -26.85 22.26
N TYR A 179 -26.84 -25.97 23.29
CA TYR A 179 -26.92 -26.19 24.75
C TYR A 179 -25.61 -26.17 25.57
N THR A 180 -25.12 -24.97 25.94
CA THR A 180 -24.75 -24.67 27.34
C THR A 180 -24.81 -23.17 27.63
N THR A 181 -25.71 -22.77 28.52
CA THR A 181 -25.66 -21.54 29.31
C THR A 181 -24.43 -21.59 30.22
N TYR A 182 -23.51 -20.61 30.17
CA TYR A 182 -22.81 -20.08 31.35
C TYR A 182 -22.16 -18.72 31.04
N THR A 183 -22.30 -17.82 32.00
CA THR A 183 -21.79 -16.45 32.03
C THR A 183 -20.27 -16.42 32.12
N THR A 184 -19.61 -15.59 31.31
CA THR A 184 -18.41 -14.74 31.57
C THR A 184 -17.85 -14.23 30.24
N PRO A 185 -17.60 -12.92 30.05
CA PRO A 185 -16.91 -12.43 28.86
C PRO A 185 -15.40 -12.80 28.91
N PRO A 186 -14.78 -13.27 27.82
CA PRO A 186 -13.34 -13.46 27.78
C PRO A 186 -12.63 -12.11 27.61
N SER A 187 -11.57 -11.91 28.38
CA SER A 187 -10.58 -10.86 28.19
C SER A 187 -9.87 -11.07 26.86
N TYR A 188 -9.99 -10.12 25.95
CA TYR A 188 -9.18 -10.07 24.73
C TYR A 188 -7.73 -9.77 25.12
N ASN A 189 -6.85 -10.75 24.91
CA ASN A 189 -5.41 -10.52 24.93
C ASN A 189 -5.04 -10.04 23.53
N GLU A 190 -4.93 -8.73 23.34
CA GLU A 190 -4.44 -8.14 22.09
C GLU A 190 -3.04 -8.70 21.80
N THR A 191 -2.93 -9.47 20.72
CA THR A 191 -1.63 -9.78 20.15
C THR A 191 -1.24 -8.55 19.31
N PRO A 192 -0.13 -7.85 19.60
CA PRO A 192 0.25 -6.68 18.84
C PRO A 192 0.47 -7.04 17.37
N ALA A 193 -0.06 -6.23 16.46
CA ALA A 193 0.20 -6.34 15.04
C ALA A 193 1.72 -6.36 14.75
N PRO A 194 2.17 -7.05 13.69
CA PRO A 194 3.58 -7.11 13.35
C PRO A 194 4.12 -5.71 13.02
N LYS A 195 5.08 -5.23 13.82
CA LYS A 195 5.68 -3.91 13.64
C LYS A 195 6.48 -3.88 12.33
N SER A 196 6.13 -2.91 11.47
CA SER A 196 6.92 -2.49 10.30
C SER A 196 8.39 -2.27 10.70
N THR A 197 9.32 -2.47 9.76
CA THR A 197 10.76 -2.24 9.95
C THR A 197 11.02 -0.85 10.56
N PHE A 198 10.24 0.15 10.17
CA PHE A 198 10.31 1.50 10.72
C PHE A 198 9.83 1.56 12.18
N GLY A 199 8.74 0.88 12.52
CA GLY A 199 8.25 0.76 13.89
C GLY A 199 9.25 0.12 14.85
N ARG A 200 10.09 -0.82 14.36
CA ARG A 200 11.19 -1.39 15.16
C ARG A 200 12.33 -0.39 15.40
N ILE A 201 12.59 0.49 14.44
CA ILE A 201 13.62 1.52 14.55
C ILE A 201 13.16 2.59 15.56
N ILE A 202 11.89 3.01 15.51
CA ILE A 202 11.32 3.95 16.48
C ILE A 202 11.36 3.38 17.90
N ASP A 203 11.00 2.11 18.08
CA ASP A 203 11.10 1.43 19.38
C ASP A 203 12.54 1.37 19.90
N ALA A 204 13.52 1.09 19.02
CA ALA A 204 14.92 1.05 19.40
C ALA A 204 15.44 2.43 19.85
N ILE A 205 15.04 3.50 19.16
CA ILE A 205 15.38 4.88 19.53
C ILE A 205 14.71 5.26 20.85
N THR A 206 13.43 4.95 21.03
CA THR A 206 12.66 5.24 22.24
C THR A 206 13.20 4.48 23.45
N SER A 207 13.55 3.21 23.27
CA SER A 207 14.21 2.38 24.28
C SER A 207 15.57 2.94 24.66
N TYR A 208 16.36 3.41 23.69
CA TYR A 208 17.67 4.02 23.95
C TYR A 208 17.55 5.34 24.73
N LEU A 209 16.54 6.16 24.43
CA LEU A 209 16.29 7.43 25.14
C LEU A 209 15.71 7.24 26.54
N THR A 210 14.89 6.21 26.75
CA THR A 210 14.28 5.88 28.05
C THR A 210 15.19 5.06 28.97
N THR A 211 16.16 4.33 28.39
CA THR A 211 17.17 3.55 29.14
C THR A 211 18.47 4.33 29.35
N ALA A 212 18.64 5.50 28.73
CA ALA A 212 19.77 6.36 29.01
C ALA A 212 19.74 6.81 30.48
N PRO A 213 20.76 6.47 31.30
CA PRO A 213 20.78 6.87 32.70
C PRO A 213 20.77 8.40 32.81
N SER A 214 19.82 8.93 33.57
CA SER A 214 19.67 10.36 33.86
C SER A 214 20.81 10.84 34.77
N SER A 215 22.03 10.95 34.24
CA SER A 215 23.12 11.79 34.74
C SER A 215 24.34 11.66 33.83
N PRO A 216 24.89 12.77 33.28
CA PRO A 216 26.25 12.73 32.76
C PRO A 216 27.21 12.52 33.93
N SER A 217 27.82 11.34 34.00
CA SER A 217 28.87 11.08 34.98
C SER A 217 30.11 11.90 34.60
N LEU A 218 30.27 13.09 35.19
CA LEU A 218 31.47 13.96 35.06
C LEU A 218 32.72 13.37 35.75
N ARG A 219 32.81 12.04 35.88
CA ARG A 219 33.89 11.35 36.61
C ARG A 219 34.63 10.34 35.73
N ALA A 220 35.11 10.84 34.60
CA ALA A 220 36.27 10.27 33.93
C ALA A 220 37.20 11.42 33.48
N ARG A 221 37.65 12.24 34.43
CA ARG A 221 38.92 12.92 34.25
C ARG A 221 40.01 11.87 34.46
N PRO A 222 40.85 11.55 33.45
CA PRO A 222 42.06 10.80 33.74
C PRO A 222 42.88 11.63 34.74
N GLN A 223 43.10 11.06 35.93
CA GLN A 223 43.99 11.64 36.92
C GLN A 223 45.43 11.58 36.39
N CYS A 224 46.16 12.65 36.65
CA CYS A 224 47.53 12.91 36.26
C CYS A 224 48.45 11.69 36.44
N ALA A 225 49.29 11.41 35.45
CA ALA A 225 50.61 10.85 35.71
C ALA A 225 51.60 12.03 35.75
N THR A 226 52.07 12.34 36.95
CA THR A 226 53.23 13.19 37.20
C THR A 226 54.40 12.28 37.60
N SER A 227 55.60 12.68 37.16
CA SER A 227 56.95 12.24 37.57
C SER A 227 57.38 10.83 37.14
N ALA A 228 58.63 10.60 36.71
CA ALA A 228 59.90 11.28 37.01
C ALA A 228 60.79 11.46 35.77
#